data_AF-A0A8B9A6D2-F1
#
_entry.id   AF-A0A8B9A6D2-F1
#
_cell.length_a   1.000
_cell.length_b   1.000
_cell.length_c   1.000
_cell.angle_alpha   90.00
_cell.angle_beta   90.00
_cell.angle_gamma   90.00
#
_symmetry.space_group_name_H-M   'P 1'
#
loop_
_entity.id
_entity.type
_entity.pdbx_description
1 polymer ?
#
loop_
_entity_poly.entity_id
_entity_poly.type
_entity_poly.pdbx_seq_one_letter_code
_entity_poly.pdbx_strand_id
1 'polypeptide(L)'
;MQSRWQDVARSYSENEKVRETQITWAGDTLLHLAVSSGKESNVKLLVGCLRKAENEQRIRKILAIQNDTGDTALHIAAALGMVDVCLAMARLYPEMVVEIREGWKETPLFTAVRHGQKKAFFALRYVVGETAGARGEGGDTILHNAIFAEHFGKYCLMVD
;
A
#
# COMPACT_ATOMS: atom_id res chain seq x y z
N MET A 1 0.17 26.24 -5.86
CA MET A 1 0.74 25.03 -5.21
C MET A 1 0.73 23.77 -6.10
N GLN A 2 -0.16 23.62 -7.10
CA GLN A 2 -0.17 22.46 -8.03
C GLN A 2 1.08 22.32 -8.90
N SER A 3 1.80 23.42 -9.16
CA SER A 3 2.98 23.44 -10.05
C SER A 3 4.12 22.52 -9.61
N ARG A 4 4.43 22.44 -8.31
CA ARG A 4 5.61 21.69 -7.83
C ARG A 4 5.48 20.18 -8.00
N TRP A 5 4.28 19.62 -7.82
CA TRP A 5 4.05 18.18 -7.98
C TRP A 5 3.98 17.74 -9.44
N GLN A 6 3.67 18.66 -10.36
CA GLN A 6 3.78 18.38 -11.79
C GLN A 6 5.23 18.23 -12.23
N ASP A 7 6.13 19.10 -11.74
CA ASP A 7 7.57 18.97 -12.02
C ASP A 7 8.16 17.71 -11.39
N VAL A 8 7.73 17.38 -10.15
CA VAL A 8 8.08 16.11 -9.50
C VAL A 8 7.57 14.93 -10.31
N ALA A 9 6.33 14.95 -10.78
CA ALA A 9 5.77 13.87 -11.62
C ALA A 9 6.49 13.75 -12.97
N ARG A 10 6.90 14.87 -13.58
CA ARG A 10 7.73 14.88 -14.79
C ARG A 10 9.07 14.19 -14.54
N SER A 11 9.80 14.61 -13.51
CA SER A 11 11.06 13.98 -13.12
C SER A 11 10.89 12.49 -12.80
N TYR A 12 9.81 12.14 -12.10
CA TYR A 12 9.46 10.75 -11.78
C TYR A 12 9.09 9.92 -13.01
N SER A 13 8.58 10.54 -14.08
CA SER A 13 8.29 9.88 -15.36
C SER A 13 9.52 9.73 -16.27
N GLU A 14 10.47 10.66 -16.19
CA GLU A 14 11.65 10.69 -17.05
C GLU A 14 12.83 9.88 -16.47
N ASN A 15 12.94 9.78 -15.14
CA ASN A 15 14.06 9.13 -14.49
C ASN A 15 13.62 7.90 -13.67
N GLU A 16 13.89 6.71 -14.22
CA GLU A 16 13.56 5.45 -13.56
C GLU A 16 14.22 5.30 -12.19
N LYS A 17 15.46 5.77 -12.02
CA LYS A 17 16.16 5.63 -10.74
C LYS A 17 15.42 6.33 -9.60
N VAL A 18 14.76 7.46 -9.87
CA VAL A 18 14.01 8.23 -8.87
C VAL A 18 12.84 7.42 -8.28
N ARG A 19 12.35 6.40 -9.01
CA ARG A 19 11.27 5.52 -8.55
C ARG A 19 11.68 4.60 -7.42
N GLU A 20 12.95 4.18 -7.43
CA GLU A 20 13.51 3.25 -6.46
C GLU A 20 14.41 3.93 -5.43
N THR A 21 14.78 5.20 -5.64
CA THR A 21 15.71 5.91 -4.75
C THR A 21 15.06 6.22 -3.41
N GLN A 22 15.75 5.83 -2.34
CA GLN A 22 15.45 6.29 -0.99
C GLN A 22 16.01 7.70 -0.82
N ILE A 23 15.14 8.66 -0.55
CA ILE A 23 15.46 10.10 -0.55
C ILE A 23 15.45 10.73 0.84
N THR A 24 15.00 9.98 1.86
CA THR A 24 15.08 10.40 3.26
C THR A 24 16.04 9.51 4.04
N TRP A 25 16.43 9.99 5.22
CA TRP A 25 17.23 9.24 6.19
C TRP A 25 16.48 8.04 6.79
N ALA A 26 15.16 7.95 6.61
CA ALA A 26 14.34 6.83 7.06
C ALA A 26 14.10 5.81 5.93
N GLY A 27 14.80 5.94 4.80
CA GLY A 27 14.65 5.03 3.66
C GLY A 27 13.40 5.29 2.81
N ASP A 28 12.71 6.42 2.98
CA ASP A 28 11.48 6.71 2.23
C ASP A 28 11.79 7.01 0.76
N THR A 29 11.05 6.36 -0.13
CA THR A 29 11.01 6.76 -1.55
C THR A 29 10.06 7.93 -1.77
N LEU A 30 10.07 8.48 -2.98
CA LEU A 30 9.13 9.55 -3.34
C LEU A 30 7.65 9.15 -3.16
N LEU A 31 7.32 7.87 -3.38
CA LEU A 31 5.95 7.38 -3.21
C LEU A 31 5.51 7.38 -1.74
N HIS A 32 6.42 7.02 -0.82
CA HIS A 32 6.18 7.15 0.63
C HIS A 32 5.88 8.60 1.00
N LEU A 33 6.72 9.55 0.55
CA LEU A 33 6.51 10.98 0.82
C LEU A 33 5.20 11.51 0.25
N ALA A 34 4.80 11.06 -0.94
CA ALA A 34 3.52 11.44 -1.54
C ALA A 34 2.34 10.99 -0.66
N VAL A 35 2.40 9.76 -0.13
CA VAL A 35 1.38 9.23 0.80
C VAL A 35 1.41 9.99 2.13
N SER A 36 2.59 10.16 2.73
CA SER A 36 2.77 10.89 4.00
C SER A 36 2.34 12.36 3.93
N SER A 37 2.31 12.96 2.73
CA SER A 37 1.78 14.31 2.53
C SER A 37 0.26 14.42 2.72
N GLY A 38 -0.45 13.29 2.79
CA GLY A 38 -1.91 13.20 2.97
C GLY A 38 -2.72 13.64 1.74
N LYS A 39 -2.06 14.07 0.65
CA LYS A 39 -2.72 14.57 -0.56
C LYS A 39 -2.84 13.45 -1.59
N GLU A 40 -4.00 12.81 -1.65
CA GLU A 40 -4.27 11.71 -2.58
C GLU A 40 -3.98 12.04 -4.04
N SER A 41 -4.19 13.29 -4.45
CA SER A 41 -3.91 13.76 -5.81
C SER A 41 -2.45 13.51 -6.22
N ASN A 42 -1.51 13.68 -5.29
CA ASN A 42 -0.08 13.49 -5.55
C ASN A 42 0.23 12.01 -5.75
N VAL A 43 -0.36 11.15 -4.91
CA VAL A 43 -0.19 9.70 -5.04
C VAL A 43 -0.80 9.20 -6.34
N LYS A 44 -2.03 9.64 -6.67
CA LYS A 44 -2.72 9.29 -7.93
C LYS A 44 -1.90 9.72 -9.15
N LEU A 45 -1.22 10.88 -9.10
CA LEU A 45 -0.30 11.32 -10.15
C LEU A 45 0.88 10.36 -10.32
N LEU A 46 1.62 10.06 -9.23
CA LEU A 46 2.79 9.18 -9.30
C LEU A 46 2.42 7.74 -9.72
N VAL A 47 1.33 7.20 -9.18
CA VAL A 47 0.79 5.89 -9.57
C VAL A 47 0.36 5.90 -11.04
N GLY A 48 -0.23 6.98 -11.53
CA GLY A 48 -0.53 7.17 -12.95
C GLY A 48 0.72 7.18 -13.83
N CYS A 49 1.82 7.76 -13.37
CA CYS A 49 3.11 7.71 -14.05
C CYS A 49 3.65 6.27 -14.12
N LEU A 50 3.61 5.53 -13.01
CA LEU A 50 4.05 4.12 -12.98
C LEU A 50 3.30 3.27 -14.01
N ARG A 51 1.96 3.38 -14.06
CA ARG A 51 1.12 2.64 -15.01
C ARG A 51 1.43 2.92 -16.48
N LYS A 52 1.95 4.12 -16.80
CA LYS A 52 2.27 4.52 -18.16
C LYS A 52 3.71 4.18 -18.55
N ALA A 53 4.64 4.25 -17.60
CA ALA A 53 6.06 4.14 -17.85
C ALA A 53 6.62 2.73 -17.64
N GLU A 54 5.91 1.88 -16.88
CA GLU A 54 6.44 0.61 -16.41
C GLU A 54 5.55 -0.59 -16.72
N ASN A 55 6.19 -1.76 -16.86
CA ASN A 55 5.47 -3.03 -16.91
C ASN A 55 5.07 -3.49 -15.50
N GLU A 56 4.16 -4.46 -15.43
CA GLU A 56 3.61 -4.95 -14.18
C GLU A 56 4.68 -5.45 -13.19
N GLN A 57 5.70 -6.17 -13.66
CA GLN A 57 6.78 -6.68 -12.82
C GLN A 57 7.57 -5.55 -12.16
N ARG A 58 7.90 -4.49 -12.91
CA ARG A 58 8.60 -3.32 -12.37
C ARG A 58 7.72 -2.52 -11.43
N ILE A 59 6.43 -2.36 -11.73
CA ILE A 59 5.47 -1.73 -10.81
C ILE A 59 5.42 -2.48 -9.48
N ARG A 60 5.29 -3.81 -9.51
CA ARG A 60 5.29 -4.66 -8.31
C ARG A 60 6.57 -4.49 -7.49
N LYS A 61 7.74 -4.46 -8.14
CA LYS A 61 9.03 -4.21 -7.49
C LYS A 61 9.07 -2.84 -6.79
N ILE A 62 8.64 -1.78 -7.48
CA ILE A 62 8.63 -0.41 -6.94
C ILE A 62 7.67 -0.29 -5.75
N LEU A 63 6.46 -0.86 -5.85
CA LEU A 63 5.46 -0.82 -4.78
C LEU A 63 5.88 -1.63 -3.54
N ALA A 64 6.72 -2.66 -3.73
CA ALA A 64 7.24 -3.51 -2.67
C ALA A 64 8.47 -2.92 -1.93
N ILE A 65 8.99 -1.76 -2.35
CA ILE A 65 10.11 -1.12 -1.65
C ILE A 65 9.65 -0.70 -0.26
N GLN A 66 10.40 -1.15 0.74
CA GLN A 66 10.22 -0.76 2.13
C GLN A 66 11.19 0.37 2.48
N ASN A 67 10.75 1.23 3.38
CA ASN A 67 11.62 2.14 4.10
C ASN A 67 12.33 1.38 5.25
N ASP A 68 13.12 2.09 6.05
CA ASP A 68 13.94 1.48 7.12
C ASP A 68 13.09 0.94 8.29
N THR A 69 11.83 1.34 8.41
CA THR A 69 10.90 0.79 9.41
C THR A 69 10.27 -0.53 8.97
N GLY A 70 10.42 -0.89 7.69
CA GLY A 70 9.77 -2.04 7.06
C GLY A 70 8.42 -1.69 6.45
N ASP A 71 8.06 -0.41 6.33
CA ASP A 71 6.80 0.02 5.75
C ASP A 71 6.96 0.27 4.25
N THR A 72 6.03 -0.26 3.46
CA THR A 72 5.83 0.22 2.08
C THR A 72 4.89 1.42 2.06
N ALA A 73 4.80 2.12 0.92
CA ALA A 73 3.84 3.21 0.76
C ALA A 73 2.39 2.77 1.03
N LEU A 74 2.04 1.49 0.80
CA LEU A 74 0.71 0.96 1.10
C LEU A 74 0.48 0.77 2.61
N HIS A 75 1.51 0.42 3.40
CA HIS A 75 1.41 0.39 4.86
C HIS A 75 1.06 1.79 5.41
N ILE A 76 1.78 2.82 4.94
CA ILE A 76 1.51 4.20 5.35
C ILE A 76 0.09 4.62 4.94
N ALA A 77 -0.33 4.31 3.71
CA ALA A 77 -1.68 4.65 3.25
C ALA A 77 -2.78 3.95 4.07
N ALA A 78 -2.55 2.69 4.45
CA ALA A 78 -3.43 1.90 5.29
C ALA A 78 -3.51 2.49 6.71
N ALA A 79 -2.37 2.87 7.31
CA ALA A 79 -2.30 3.53 8.61
C ALA A 79 -3.06 4.87 8.65
N LEU A 80 -2.95 5.65 7.56
CA LEU A 80 -3.62 6.94 7.40
C LEU A 80 -5.10 6.83 6.99
N GLY A 81 -5.59 5.63 6.66
CA GLY A 81 -6.97 5.42 6.23
C GLY A 81 -7.29 5.98 4.83
N MET A 82 -6.28 6.12 3.96
CA MET A 82 -6.43 6.70 2.60
C MET A 82 -7.05 5.68 1.64
N VAL A 83 -8.37 5.52 1.71
CA VAL A 83 -9.13 4.47 1.01
C VAL A 83 -8.85 4.40 -0.49
N ASP A 84 -8.95 5.53 -1.19
CA ASP A 84 -8.78 5.57 -2.65
C ASP A 84 -7.35 5.22 -3.06
N VAL A 85 -6.37 5.68 -2.28
CA VAL A 85 -4.96 5.39 -2.50
C VAL A 85 -4.66 3.91 -2.23
N CYS A 86 -5.24 3.34 -1.18
CA CYS A 86 -5.17 1.92 -0.90
C CYS A 86 -5.70 1.10 -2.08
N LEU A 87 -6.89 1.44 -2.58
CA LEU A 87 -7.48 0.78 -3.76
C LEU A 87 -6.60 0.92 -5.01
N ALA A 88 -6.07 2.12 -5.26
CA ALA A 88 -5.26 2.39 -6.44
C ALA A 88 -3.96 1.58 -6.47
N MET A 89 -3.28 1.46 -5.33
CA MET A 89 -2.04 0.67 -5.22
C MET A 89 -2.33 -0.83 -5.13
N ALA A 90 -3.31 -1.24 -4.35
CA ALA A 90 -3.67 -2.65 -4.19
C ALA A 90 -4.10 -3.29 -5.52
N ARG A 91 -4.79 -2.56 -6.40
CA ARG A 91 -5.15 -3.10 -7.74
C ARG A 91 -3.96 -3.32 -8.66
N LEU A 92 -2.84 -2.63 -8.42
CA LEU A 92 -1.60 -2.84 -9.18
C LEU A 92 -0.77 -3.99 -8.61
N TYR A 93 -0.92 -4.26 -7.32
CA TYR A 93 -0.27 -5.37 -6.66
C TYR A 93 -1.16 -5.99 -5.56
N PRO A 94 -2.15 -6.82 -5.93
CA PRO A 94 -3.12 -7.37 -4.98
C PRO A 94 -2.50 -8.28 -3.92
N GLU A 95 -1.50 -9.08 -4.31
CA GLU A 95 -0.88 -10.07 -3.42
C GLU A 95 -0.11 -9.38 -2.27
N MET A 96 0.46 -8.19 -2.51
CA MET A 96 1.14 -7.37 -1.52
C MET A 96 0.26 -6.94 -0.33
N VAL A 97 -1.07 -6.99 -0.49
CA VAL A 97 -2.00 -6.62 0.59
C VAL A 97 -1.94 -7.62 1.75
N VAL A 98 -1.65 -8.90 1.46
CA VAL A 98 -1.75 -10.02 2.42
C VAL A 98 -0.48 -10.85 2.54
N GLU A 99 0.44 -10.76 1.58
CA GLU A 99 1.70 -11.49 1.65
C GLU A 99 2.63 -10.91 2.73
N ILE A 100 3.11 -11.79 3.61
CA ILE A 100 4.26 -11.51 4.47
C ILE A 100 5.49 -11.96 3.68
N ARG A 101 6.39 -11.01 3.39
CA ARG A 101 7.66 -11.29 2.71
C ARG A 101 8.80 -11.29 3.71
N GLU A 102 9.95 -11.82 3.31
CA GLU A 102 11.15 -11.70 4.13
C GLU A 102 11.43 -10.23 4.47
N GLY A 103 11.58 -9.94 5.76
CA GLY A 103 11.79 -8.58 6.28
C GLY A 103 10.51 -7.78 6.57
N TRP A 104 9.32 -8.29 6.26
CA TRP A 104 8.06 -7.62 6.61
C TRP A 104 7.64 -7.94 8.04
N LYS A 105 7.33 -6.90 8.82
CA LYS A 105 6.84 -7.05 10.20
C LYS A 105 5.35 -7.37 10.26
N GLU A 106 4.56 -6.70 9.43
CA GLU A 106 3.12 -6.87 9.28
C GLU A 106 2.73 -6.65 7.82
N THR A 107 1.48 -6.91 7.47
CA THR A 107 0.95 -6.61 6.13
C THR A 107 0.19 -5.28 6.12
N PRO A 108 0.03 -4.61 4.97
CA PRO A 108 -0.76 -3.38 4.90
C PRO A 108 -2.20 -3.57 5.37
N LEU A 109 -2.78 -4.76 5.16
CA LEU A 109 -4.09 -5.10 5.69
C LEU A 109 -4.11 -5.10 7.22
N PHE A 110 -3.08 -5.65 7.86
CA PHE A 110 -2.96 -5.65 9.32
C PHE A 110 -2.64 -4.26 9.86
N THR A 111 -1.86 -3.45 9.15
CA THR A 111 -1.64 -2.04 9.49
C THR A 111 -2.96 -1.27 9.58
N ALA A 112 -3.91 -1.49 8.65
CA ALA A 112 -5.22 -0.87 8.74
C ALA A 112 -5.98 -1.27 10.03
N VAL A 113 -5.89 -2.54 10.44
CA VAL A 113 -6.51 -3.03 11.69
C VAL A 113 -5.86 -2.39 12.91
N ARG A 114 -4.53 -2.40 12.98
CA ARG A 114 -3.73 -1.85 14.08
C ARG A 114 -4.02 -0.37 14.33
N HIS A 115 -4.29 0.39 13.28
CA HIS A 115 -4.64 1.82 13.35
C HIS A 115 -6.15 2.09 13.39
N GLY A 116 -7.00 1.06 13.44
CA GLY A 116 -8.46 1.24 13.51
C GLY A 116 -9.12 1.72 12.22
N GLN A 117 -8.44 1.61 11.08
CA GLN A 117 -8.85 2.17 9.79
C GLN A 117 -9.83 1.24 9.05
N LYS A 118 -11.05 1.13 9.58
CA LYS A 118 -12.12 0.22 9.08
C LYS A 118 -12.34 0.32 7.56
N LYS A 119 -12.46 1.54 7.02
CA LYS A 119 -12.74 1.73 5.58
C LYS A 119 -11.57 1.27 4.70
N ALA A 120 -10.33 1.55 5.11
CA ALA A 120 -9.15 1.10 4.38
C ALA A 120 -9.01 -0.43 4.45
N PHE A 121 -9.29 -1.03 5.61
CA PHE A 121 -9.34 -2.48 5.78
C PHE A 121 -10.33 -3.13 4.80
N PHE A 122 -11.59 -2.67 4.77
CA PHE A 122 -12.59 -3.24 3.86
C PHE A 122 -12.23 -3.02 2.39
N ALA A 123 -11.64 -1.88 2.04
CA ALA A 123 -11.19 -1.61 0.68
C ALA A 123 -10.05 -2.53 0.24
N LEU A 124 -9.07 -2.77 1.12
CA LEU A 124 -7.98 -3.71 0.88
C LEU A 124 -8.49 -5.15 0.78
N ARG A 125 -9.37 -5.56 1.70
CA ARG A 125 -10.02 -6.88 1.67
C ARG A 125 -10.83 -7.08 0.39
N TYR A 126 -11.54 -6.06 -0.07
CA TYR A 126 -12.32 -6.10 -1.30
C TYR A 126 -11.44 -6.44 -2.51
N VAL A 127 -10.28 -5.77 -2.66
CA VAL A 127 -9.37 -6.03 -3.78
C VAL A 127 -8.82 -7.45 -3.73
N VAL A 128 -8.42 -7.92 -2.55
CA VAL A 128 -7.96 -9.32 -2.39
C VAL A 128 -9.06 -10.30 -2.73
N GLY A 129 -10.28 -10.07 -2.23
CA GLY A 129 -11.46 -10.90 -2.52
C GLY A 129 -11.86 -10.92 -3.99
N GLU A 130 -11.72 -9.80 -4.71
CA GLU A 130 -11.94 -9.72 -6.16
C GLU A 130 -10.94 -10.60 -6.92
N THR A 131 -9.66 -10.58 -6.52
CA THR A 131 -8.62 -11.42 -7.13
C THR A 131 -8.71 -12.90 -6.74
N ALA A 132 -9.09 -13.18 -5.50
CA ALA A 132 -9.32 -14.53 -4.99
C ALA A 132 -10.65 -15.12 -5.50
N GLY A 133 -11.64 -14.30 -5.85
CA GLY A 133 -12.91 -14.74 -6.44
C GLY A 133 -12.77 -15.43 -7.79
N ALA A 134 -11.57 -15.38 -8.41
CA ALA A 134 -11.21 -16.18 -9.58
C ALA A 134 -10.62 -17.58 -9.22
N ARG A 135 -10.35 -17.85 -7.94
CA ARG A 135 -9.85 -19.12 -7.40
C ARG A 135 -10.50 -19.37 -6.03
N GLY A 136 -11.60 -20.12 -6.02
CA GLY A 136 -12.47 -20.34 -4.86
C GLY A 136 -11.78 -20.69 -3.53
N GLU A 137 -12.49 -20.39 -2.45
CA GLU A 137 -12.30 -20.90 -1.08
C GLU A 137 -11.14 -20.34 -0.22
N GLY A 138 -10.53 -19.19 -0.57
CA GLY A 138 -9.46 -18.58 0.25
C GLY A 138 -9.86 -17.40 1.17
N GLY A 139 -11.08 -16.85 1.02
CA GLY A 139 -11.48 -15.57 1.62
C GLY A 139 -11.64 -15.56 3.15
N ASP A 140 -11.86 -16.74 3.74
CA ASP A 140 -12.12 -16.93 5.18
C ASP A 140 -10.84 -17.29 5.97
N THR A 141 -9.82 -17.79 5.29
CA THR A 141 -8.54 -18.23 5.90
C THR A 141 -7.69 -17.04 6.37
N ILE A 142 -7.79 -15.89 5.69
CA ILE A 142 -7.07 -14.67 6.06
C ILE A 142 -7.69 -14.01 7.31
N LEU A 143 -9.01 -14.11 7.49
CA LEU A 143 -9.65 -13.68 8.75
C LEU A 143 -9.18 -14.56 9.91
N HIS A 144 -9.10 -15.88 9.73
CA HIS A 144 -8.56 -16.78 10.75
C HIS A 144 -7.12 -16.43 11.12
N ASN A 145 -6.24 -16.14 10.17
CA ASN A 145 -4.84 -15.81 10.48
C ASN A 145 -4.66 -14.42 11.10
N ALA A 146 -5.47 -13.42 10.72
CA ALA A 146 -5.51 -12.12 11.39
C ALA A 146 -6.03 -12.22 12.84
N ILE A 147 -6.83 -13.25 13.13
CA ILE A 147 -7.29 -13.60 14.49
C ILE A 147 -6.18 -14.29 15.30
N PHE A 148 -5.35 -15.12 14.67
CA PHE A 148 -4.29 -15.87 15.34
C PHE A 148 -3.00 -15.08 15.63
N ALA A 149 -2.76 -13.95 14.96
CA ALA A 149 -1.60 -13.08 15.22
C ALA A 149 -1.77 -12.24 16.51
N GLU A 150 -1.76 -12.93 17.64
CA GLU A 150 -1.19 -12.53 18.94
C GLU A 150 -1.69 -11.29 19.71
N HIS A 151 -2.77 -10.57 19.35
CA HIS A 151 -3.26 -9.47 20.23
C HIS A 151 -4.79 -9.29 20.30
N PHE A 152 -5.53 -10.38 20.52
CA PHE A 152 -7.00 -10.37 20.58
C PHE A 152 -7.64 -9.61 21.77
N GLY A 153 -6.86 -8.98 22.65
CA GLY A 153 -7.40 -8.23 23.80
C GLY A 153 -7.96 -6.83 23.48
N LYS A 154 -7.73 -6.26 22.28
CA LYS A 154 -8.11 -4.86 21.99
C LYS A 154 -9.00 -4.63 20.76
N TYR A 155 -9.19 -5.63 19.89
CA TYR A 155 -9.77 -5.41 18.55
C TYR A 155 -11.18 -5.99 18.35
N CYS A 156 -11.87 -6.37 19.44
CA CYS A 156 -13.21 -6.99 19.43
C CYS A 156 -14.37 -6.07 18.97
N LEU A 157 -14.10 -4.95 18.27
CA LEU A 157 -15.11 -3.96 17.86
C LEU A 157 -15.22 -3.78 16.34
N MET A 158 -14.70 -4.72 15.54
CA MET A 158 -14.75 -4.66 14.08
C MET A 158 -15.73 -5.66 13.43
N VAL A 159 -16.51 -6.42 14.21
CA VAL A 159 -17.45 -7.43 13.68
C VAL A 159 -18.92 -7.12 13.96
N ASP A 160 -19.25 -5.92 14.43
CA ASP A 160 -20.62 -5.42 14.56
C ASP A 160 -21.01 -4.52 13.37
#